data_AF-A0A944GM36-F1
#
_entry.id   AF-A0A944GM36-F1
#
_cell.length_a   1.000
_cell.length_b   1.000
_cell.length_c   1.000
_cell.angle_alpha   90.00
_cell.angle_beta   90.00
_cell.angle_gamma   90.00
#
_symmetry.space_group_name_H-M   'P 1'
#
loop_
_entity.id
_entity.type
_entity.pdbx_description
1 polymer ?
#
loop_
_entity_poly.entity_id
_entity_poly.type
_entity_poly.pdbx_seq_one_letter_code
_entity_poly.pdbx_strand_id
1 'polypeptide(L)'
;QFFRNQKDAKNTYPEDPNILVGASVIGYGTLTKYNTTYEFKAGNYLVEYIAPTLAGDINGDGVVNTSDVTALVNAVLGDGDVTLETGDLNDDGVLDVTDATMLIYLLGEEN
;
A
#
# COMPACT_ATOMS: atom_id res chain seq x y z
N GLN A 1 9.83 -9.30 -20.96
CA GLN A 1 9.37 -8.61 -19.75
C GLN A 1 8.24 -9.42 -19.16
N PHE A 2 8.27 -9.73 -17.88
CA PHE A 2 7.16 -10.33 -17.15
C PHE A 2 7.15 -9.76 -15.73
N PHE A 3 6.01 -9.19 -15.35
CA PHE A 3 5.68 -8.68 -14.03
C PHE A 3 4.20 -9.04 -13.76
N ARG A 4 3.76 -8.88 -12.49
CA ARG A 4 2.41 -9.12 -11.93
C ARG A 4 2.15 -10.52 -11.36
N ASN A 5 1.40 -10.68 -10.26
CA ASN A 5 1.01 -9.73 -9.21
C ASN A 5 0.50 -10.49 -7.94
N GLN A 6 0.46 -9.80 -6.79
CA GLN A 6 -0.16 -10.15 -5.52
C GLN A 6 -1.60 -10.73 -5.57
N LYS A 7 -1.82 -11.88 -4.95
CA LYS A 7 -3.12 -12.22 -4.36
C LYS A 7 -2.90 -12.68 -2.93
N ASP A 8 -3.64 -12.12 -1.99
CA ASP A 8 -3.72 -12.69 -0.64
C ASP A 8 -4.40 -14.08 -0.70
N ALA A 9 -4.41 -14.81 0.42
CA ALA A 9 -5.02 -16.14 0.47
C ALA A 9 -6.54 -16.18 0.19
N LYS A 10 -7.19 -15.01 0.05
CA LYS A 10 -8.62 -14.83 -0.20
C LYS A 10 -8.91 -14.25 -1.59
N ASN A 11 -7.89 -13.80 -2.32
CA ASN A 11 -7.97 -13.01 -3.56
C ASN A 11 -8.69 -11.66 -3.39
N THR A 12 -8.54 -11.01 -2.23
CA THR A 12 -9.30 -9.79 -1.88
C THR A 12 -8.78 -8.53 -2.58
N TYR A 13 -7.49 -8.47 -2.90
CA TYR A 13 -6.86 -7.31 -3.53
C TYR A 13 -6.75 -7.45 -5.06
N PRO A 14 -7.02 -6.37 -5.83
CA PRO A 14 -6.85 -6.34 -7.28
C PRO A 14 -5.37 -6.28 -7.68
N GLU A 15 -5.09 -6.51 -8.97
CA GLU A 15 -3.71 -6.58 -9.44
C GLU A 15 -3.02 -5.22 -9.56
N ASP A 16 -2.40 -4.74 -8.46
CA ASP A 16 -1.45 -3.61 -8.44
C ASP A 16 -0.45 -3.69 -9.61
N PRO A 17 -0.50 -2.73 -10.56
CA PRO A 17 0.38 -2.69 -11.72
C PRO A 17 1.67 -1.89 -11.49
N ASN A 18 1.83 -1.20 -10.35
CA ASN A 18 2.75 -0.07 -10.14
C ASN A 18 3.76 -0.29 -8.99
N ILE A 19 4.31 -1.51 -8.86
CA ILE A 19 5.36 -1.82 -7.87
C ILE A 19 6.54 -0.84 -8.01
N LEU A 20 6.91 -0.15 -6.92
CA LEU A 20 8.01 0.81 -6.89
C LEU A 20 9.38 0.17 -7.16
N VAL A 21 10.25 0.96 -7.78
CA VAL A 21 11.68 0.69 -7.87
C VAL A 21 12.29 0.82 -6.48
N GLY A 22 12.58 -0.31 -5.83
CA GLY A 22 13.15 -0.35 -4.48
C GLY A 22 12.44 -1.34 -3.54
N ALA A 23 11.20 -1.72 -3.87
CA ALA A 23 10.56 -2.85 -3.23
C ALA A 23 11.42 -4.11 -3.42
N SER A 24 11.75 -4.80 -2.33
CA SER A 24 11.98 -6.24 -2.45
C SER A 24 10.66 -6.87 -2.92
N VAL A 25 10.71 -8.03 -3.58
CA VAL A 25 9.52 -8.69 -4.14
C VAL A 25 9.63 -10.13 -3.76
N ILE A 26 8.68 -10.66 -2.95
CA ILE A 26 8.87 -12.00 -2.38
C ILE A 26 9.01 -13.01 -3.50
N GLY A 27 7.90 -13.52 -4.01
CA GLY A 27 7.98 -14.55 -5.03
C GLY A 27 6.87 -14.45 -6.02
N TYR A 28 7.29 -14.36 -7.27
CA TYR A 28 6.46 -14.54 -8.43
C TYR A 28 7.12 -15.63 -9.29
N GLY A 29 6.31 -16.57 -9.75
CA GLY A 29 6.79 -17.77 -10.42
C GLY A 29 5.67 -18.79 -10.58
N THR A 30 5.88 -19.76 -11.47
CA THR A 30 4.89 -20.82 -11.69
C THR A 30 4.92 -21.82 -10.54
N LEU A 31 3.87 -21.81 -9.71
CA LEU A 31 3.59 -22.90 -8.78
C LEU A 31 3.12 -24.12 -9.57
N THR A 32 3.84 -25.24 -9.43
CA THR A 32 3.50 -26.52 -10.04
C THR A 32 2.92 -27.44 -8.95
N LYS A 33 1.78 -28.07 -9.23
CA LYS A 33 1.12 -28.96 -8.28
C LYS A 33 1.65 -30.39 -8.42
N TYR A 34 2.19 -30.93 -7.33
CA TYR A 34 2.61 -32.32 -7.21
C TYR A 34 1.80 -32.98 -6.08
N ASN A 35 0.86 -33.87 -6.46
CA ASN A 35 -0.12 -34.47 -5.57
C ASN A 35 -0.93 -33.40 -4.78
N THR A 36 -0.69 -33.29 -3.47
CA THR A 36 -1.33 -32.34 -2.55
C THR A 36 -0.50 -31.07 -2.31
N THR A 37 0.73 -31.02 -2.81
CA THR A 37 1.71 -29.95 -2.55
C THR A 37 1.85 -29.05 -3.77
N TYR A 38 2.10 -27.76 -3.56
CA TYR A 38 2.49 -26.82 -4.61
C TYR A 38 3.95 -26.42 -4.39
N GLU A 39 4.75 -26.47 -5.46
CA GLU A 39 6.17 -26.14 -5.43
C GLU A 39 6.49 -25.07 -6.47
N PHE A 40 7.37 -24.12 -6.14
CA PHE A 40 7.88 -23.17 -7.13
C PHE A 40 8.75 -23.92 -8.15
N LYS A 41 8.47 -23.70 -9.44
CA LYS A 41 9.33 -24.19 -10.51
C LYS A 41 10.76 -23.64 -10.31
N ALA A 42 11.77 -24.49 -10.54
CA ALA A 42 13.17 -24.12 -10.42
C ALA A 42 13.49 -22.80 -11.18
N GLY A 43 14.19 -21.88 -10.51
CA GLY A 43 14.53 -20.55 -11.03
C GLY A 43 13.63 -19.39 -10.56
N ASN A 44 12.66 -19.64 -9.66
CA ASN A 44 11.84 -18.60 -9.02
C ASN A 44 12.14 -18.56 -7.50
N TYR A 45 12.04 -17.39 -6.87
CA TYR A 45 12.47 -17.13 -5.47
C TYR A 45 11.39 -16.48 -4.60
N LEU A 46 11.67 -16.29 -3.30
CA LEU A 46 10.84 -15.67 -2.26
C LEU A 46 11.71 -14.71 -1.35
N VAL A 47 11.68 -13.36 -1.49
CA VAL A 47 12.25 -12.33 -0.54
C VAL A 47 11.43 -10.99 -0.43
N GLU A 48 10.67 -10.80 0.66
CA GLU A 48 9.96 -9.61 1.25
C GLU A 48 9.33 -8.50 0.33
N TYR A 49 8.01 -8.16 0.42
CA TYR A 49 7.35 -7.07 -0.36
C TYR A 49 7.02 -5.86 0.52
N ILE A 50 7.43 -4.68 0.07
CA ILE A 50 7.04 -3.38 0.64
C ILE A 50 6.33 -2.62 -0.48
N ALA A 51 5.04 -2.32 -0.29
CA ALA A 51 4.30 -1.49 -1.24
C ALA A 51 4.84 -0.06 -1.25
N PRO A 52 4.69 0.71 -2.35
CA PRO A 52 4.50 2.15 -2.19
C PRO A 52 3.51 2.42 -1.06
N THR A 53 3.89 3.27 -0.10
CA THR A 53 2.90 4.12 0.53
C THR A 53 2.30 4.97 -0.58
N LEU A 54 1.06 4.68 -0.95
CA LEU A 54 0.33 5.51 -1.89
C LEU A 54 0.08 6.85 -1.18
N ALA A 55 0.50 7.97 -1.78
CA ALA A 55 0.43 9.26 -1.08
C ALA A 55 -1.03 9.59 -0.74
N GLY A 56 -1.34 9.69 0.57
CA GLY A 56 -2.70 9.83 1.09
C GLY A 56 -3.42 8.53 1.49
N ASP A 57 -2.79 7.36 1.37
CA ASP A 57 -3.26 6.09 1.94
C ASP A 57 -2.78 6.02 3.39
N ILE A 58 -3.57 6.66 4.27
CA ILE A 58 -3.26 6.85 5.68
C ILE A 58 -3.62 5.60 6.49
N ASN A 59 -4.58 4.81 6.02
CA ASN A 59 -5.05 3.62 6.72
C ASN A 59 -4.33 2.32 6.25
N GLY A 60 -3.62 2.34 5.13
CA GLY A 60 -2.89 1.21 4.55
C GLY A 60 -3.76 0.16 3.85
N ASP A 61 -4.98 0.52 3.42
CA ASP A 61 -5.91 -0.38 2.71
C ASP A 61 -5.66 -0.45 1.19
N GLY A 62 -4.80 0.43 0.66
CA GLY A 62 -4.43 0.50 -0.75
C GLY A 62 -5.33 1.37 -1.62
N VAL A 63 -6.28 2.13 -1.04
CA VAL A 63 -7.23 2.99 -1.76
C VAL A 63 -7.34 4.36 -1.09
N VAL A 64 -6.76 5.40 -1.68
CA VAL A 64 -6.91 6.79 -1.18
C VAL A 64 -8.36 7.24 -1.29
N ASN A 65 -9.03 7.41 -0.15
CA ASN A 65 -10.44 7.81 -0.07
C ASN A 65 -10.78 8.57 1.23
N THR A 66 -12.07 8.84 1.48
CA THR A 66 -12.51 9.54 2.70
C THR A 66 -12.24 8.78 4.01
N SER A 67 -11.96 7.48 3.93
CA SER A 67 -11.54 6.65 5.08
C SER A 67 -10.17 7.07 5.59
N ASP A 68 -9.26 7.50 4.70
CA ASP A 68 -7.94 8.01 5.06
C ASP A 68 -8.02 9.35 5.76
N VAL A 69 -8.91 10.24 5.31
CA VAL A 69 -9.23 11.49 6.02
C VAL A 69 -9.71 11.19 7.46
N THR A 70 -10.46 10.11 7.65
CA THR A 70 -10.92 9.68 8.98
C THR A 70 -9.76 9.15 9.83
N ALA A 71 -8.87 8.33 9.26
CA ALA A 71 -7.68 7.83 9.94
C ALA A 71 -6.72 8.96 10.35
N LEU A 72 -6.50 9.94 9.45
CA LEU A 72 -5.67 11.12 9.66
C LEU A 72 -6.23 12.01 10.78
N VAL A 73 -7.53 12.33 10.73
CA VAL A 73 -8.20 13.11 11.79
C VAL A 73 -8.12 12.41 13.15
N ASN A 74 -8.29 11.09 13.20
CA ASN A 74 -8.14 10.35 14.46
C ASN A 74 -6.71 10.42 15.01
N ALA A 75 -5.69 10.30 14.15
CA ALA A 75 -4.29 10.45 14.56
C ALA A 75 -3.96 11.87 15.06
N VAL A 76 -4.46 12.91 14.39
CA VAL A 76 -4.33 14.32 14.83
C VAL A 76 -5.02 14.57 16.19
N LEU A 77 -6.07 13.83 16.50
CA LEU A 77 -6.75 13.85 17.81
C LEU A 77 -6.05 12.96 18.88
N GLY A 78 -4.98 12.25 18.52
CA GLY A 78 -4.24 11.35 19.42
C GLY A 78 -4.82 9.95 19.57
N ASP A 79 -5.73 9.53 18.68
CA ASP A 79 -6.39 8.22 18.64
C ASP A 79 -6.04 7.44 17.36
N GLY A 80 -4.76 7.39 17.01
CA GLY A 80 -4.23 6.69 15.84
C GLY A 80 -2.71 6.52 15.87
N ASP A 81 -2.19 5.58 15.08
CA ASP A 81 -0.76 5.30 14.94
C ASP A 81 -0.33 5.63 13.50
N VAL A 82 -0.22 6.93 13.22
CA VAL A 82 0.21 7.49 11.92
C VAL A 82 1.55 8.18 12.11
N THR A 83 2.51 7.87 11.26
CA THR A 83 3.85 8.48 11.30
C THR A 83 3.89 9.78 10.49
N LEU A 84 4.87 10.64 10.74
CA LEU A 84 5.12 11.80 9.87
C LEU A 84 5.37 11.34 8.41
N GLU A 85 6.13 10.26 8.19
CA GLU A 85 6.39 9.72 6.83
C GLU A 85 5.12 9.34 6.04
N THR A 86 4.02 9.06 6.73
CA THR A 86 2.73 8.71 6.11
C THR A 86 1.67 9.82 6.18
N GLY A 87 1.71 10.66 7.21
CA GLY A 87 0.63 11.59 7.54
C GLY A 87 0.97 13.07 7.41
N ASP A 88 2.25 13.44 7.38
CA ASP A 88 2.70 14.79 7.01
C ASP A 88 2.63 14.87 5.48
N LEU A 89 1.50 15.37 4.97
CA LEU A 89 1.21 15.44 3.54
C LEU A 89 1.63 16.78 2.93
N ASN A 90 2.08 17.73 3.77
CA ASN A 90 2.49 19.06 3.36
C ASN A 90 4.03 19.28 3.47
N ASP A 91 4.76 18.33 4.05
CA ASP A 91 6.21 18.31 4.32
C ASP A 91 6.68 19.43 5.31
N ASP A 92 5.85 19.89 6.25
CA ASP A 92 6.19 20.95 7.23
C ASP A 92 6.78 20.45 8.56
N GLY A 93 6.70 19.13 8.82
CA GLY A 93 7.21 18.46 10.01
C GLY A 93 6.20 18.31 11.15
N VAL A 94 4.92 18.64 10.94
CA VAL A 94 3.86 18.57 11.94
C VAL A 94 2.64 17.81 11.40
N LEU A 95 2.23 16.75 12.10
CA LEU A 95 0.98 16.04 11.81
C LEU A 95 -0.22 16.83 12.37
N ASP A 96 -0.96 17.56 11.52
CA ASP A 96 -2.14 18.34 11.95
C ASP A 96 -3.30 18.41 10.92
N VAL A 97 -4.25 19.32 11.18
CA VAL A 97 -5.46 19.50 10.34
C VAL A 97 -5.17 20.04 8.93
N THR A 98 -3.99 20.59 8.70
CA THR A 98 -3.55 21.05 7.38
C THR A 98 -3.23 19.87 6.45
N ASP A 99 -2.71 18.76 6.97
CA ASP A 99 -2.55 17.50 6.22
C ASP A 99 -3.90 16.95 5.77
N ALA A 100 -4.88 16.93 6.69
CA ALA A 100 -6.24 16.51 6.35
C ALA A 100 -6.86 17.43 5.28
N THR A 101 -6.48 18.71 5.24
CA THR A 101 -6.90 19.65 4.19
C THR A 101 -6.20 19.34 2.86
N MET A 102 -4.91 18.99 2.87
CA MET A 102 -4.15 18.54 1.70
C MET A 102 -4.75 17.23 1.13
N LEU A 103 -5.10 16.27 1.97
CA LEU A 103 -5.72 15.02 1.56
C LEU A 103 -7.09 15.24 0.89
N ILE A 104 -7.91 16.13 1.45
CA ILE A 104 -9.19 16.53 0.84
C ILE A 104 -8.97 17.22 -0.51
N TYR A 105 -7.90 18.02 -0.66
CA TYR A 105 -7.54 18.63 -1.94
C TYR A 105 -7.14 17.58 -2.99
N LEU A 106 -6.29 16.61 -2.63
CA LEU A 106 -5.91 15.49 -3.50
C LEU A 106 -7.13 14.68 -3.96
N LEU A 107 -8.09 14.42 -3.06
CA LEU A 107 -9.35 13.73 -3.36
C LEU A 107 -10.32 14.57 -4.23
N GLY A 108 -10.18 15.89 -4.22
CA GLY A 108 -11.06 16.81 -4.95
C GLY A 108 -10.64 17.06 -6.41
N GLU A 109 -9.34 16.96 -6.71
CA GLU A 109 -8.76 17.19 -8.04
C GLU A 109 -8.95 16.01 -9.02
N GLU A 110 -9.58 14.89 -8.63
CA GLU A 110 -9.97 13.79 -9.53
C GLU A 110 -11.23 14.11 -10.38
N ASN A 111 -11.35 15.33 -10.96
CA ASN A 111 -12.49 15.77 -11.79
C ASN A 111 -12.08 16.33 -13.17
#